data_AF-A0A0F9PWE0-F1
#
_entry.id   AF-A0A0F9PWE0-F1
#
_cell.length_a   1.000
_cell.length_b   1.000
_cell.length_c   1.000
_cell.angle_alpha   90.00
_cell.angle_beta   90.00
_cell.angle_gamma   90.00
#
_symmetry.space_group_name_H-M   'P 1'
#
loop_
_entity.id
_entity.type
_entity.pdbx_description
1 polymer ?
#
loop_
_entity_poly.entity_id
_entity_poly.type
_entity_poly.pdbx_seq_one_letter_code
_entity_poly.pdbx_strand_id
1 'polypeptide(L)' 'MIKLNLKCCICGNVMETLPQCSGQDMVLNEETGQIECYMGPKYGYRTIEKIVCLDCQEKE' A
#
# COMPACT_ATOMS: atom_id res chain seq x y z
N MET A 1 -3.86 9.28 -15.64
CA MET A 1 -4.15 8.67 -14.33
C MET A 1 -3.36 7.39 -14.23
N ILE A 2 -2.40 7.31 -13.30
CA ILE A 2 -1.64 6.08 -13.04
C ILE A 2 -2.62 5.08 -12.41
N LYS A 3 -2.96 4.01 -13.11
CA LYS A 3 -3.71 2.89 -12.51
C LYS A 3 -2.74 2.11 -11.66
N LEU A 4 -2.82 2.30 -10.35
CA LEU A 4 -2.08 1.47 -9.40
C LEU A 4 -2.67 0.05 -9.46
N ASN A 5 -1.90 -0.92 -9.97
CA ASN A 5 -2.31 -2.33 -10.01
C ASN A 5 -2.12 -2.97 -8.62
N LEU A 6 -2.80 -2.43 -7.61
CA LEU A 6 -2.70 -2.91 -6.24
C LEU A 6 -3.63 -4.09 -6.06
N LYS A 7 -3.12 -5.17 -5.47
CA LYS A 7 -3.93 -6.35 -5.14
C LYS A 7 -3.87 -6.60 -3.65
N CYS A 8 -5.03 -6.85 -3.06
CA CYS A 8 -5.11 -7.30 -1.67
C CYS A 8 -4.39 -8.65 -1.54
N CYS A 9 -3.46 -8.78 -0.59
CA CYS A 9 -2.75 -10.03 -0.37
C CYS A 9 -3.62 -11.13 0.26
N ILE A 10 -4.80 -10.78 0.78
CA ILE A 10 -5.74 -11.71 1.43
C ILE A 10 -6.78 -12.23 0.43
N CYS A 11 -7.54 -11.31 -0.22
CA CYS A 11 -8.63 -11.69 -1.11
C CYS A 11 -8.29 -11.60 -2.61
N GLY A 12 -7.10 -11.09 -2.97
CA GLY A 12 -6.69 -10.90 -4.37
C GLY A 12 -7.40 -9.76 -5.10
N ASN A 13 -8.30 -9.04 -4.43
CA ASN A 13 -9.10 -7.99 -5.05
C ASN A 13 -8.21 -6.85 -5.55
N VAL A 14 -8.48 -6.35 -6.75
CA VAL A 14 -7.76 -5.23 -7.32
C VAL A 14 -8.29 -3.96 -6.67
N MET A 15 -7.41 -3.22 -6.02
CA MET A 15 -7.75 -1.96 -5.37
C MET A 15 -7.40 -0.82 -6.31
N GLU A 16 -8.41 -0.04 -6.70
CA GLU A 16 -8.23 1.17 -7.48
C GLU A 16 -7.81 2.37 -6.60
N THR A 17 -7.96 2.22 -5.28
CA THR A 17 -7.60 3.21 -4.27
C THR A 17 -6.65 2.58 -3.25
N LEU A 18 -5.71 3.37 -2.75
CA LEU A 18 -4.82 2.93 -1.68
C LEU A 18 -5.65 2.67 -0.42
N PRO A 19 -5.53 1.50 0.23
CA PRO A 19 -6.11 1.32 1.54
C PRO A 19 -5.52 2.35 2.51
N GLN A 20 -6.28 2.72 3.54
CA GLN A 20 -5.74 3.59 4.59
C GLN A 20 -4.66 2.82 5.37
N CYS A 21 -3.43 2.88 4.88
CA CYS A 21 -2.27 2.42 5.60
C CYS A 21 -1.86 3.48 6.63
N SER A 22 -1.28 3.05 7.74
CA SER A 22 -0.79 3.90 8.83
C SER A 22 0.39 4.81 8.44
N GLY A 23 0.79 4.84 7.17
CA GLY A 23 1.80 5.75 6.63
C GLY A 23 1.21 7.13 6.37
N GLN A 24 1.90 8.18 6.82
CA GLN A 24 1.47 9.57 6.60
C GLN A 24 1.67 10.02 5.15
N ASP A 25 2.55 9.34 4.42
CA ASP A 25 2.86 9.60 3.01
C ASP A 25 3.09 8.26 2.29
N MET A 26 2.74 8.21 1.00
CA MET A 26 2.89 7.03 0.16
C MET A 26 3.41 7.44 -1.22
N VAL A 27 4.48 6.79 -1.66
CA VAL A 27 5.10 7.03 -2.97
C VAL A 27 5.19 5.74 -3.77
N LEU A 28 5.02 5.85 -5.08
CA LEU A 28 5.33 4.76 -6.01
C LEU A 28 6.81 4.85 -6.35
N ASN A 29 7.58 3.82 -6.02
CA ASN A 29 8.95 3.69 -6.48
C ASN A 29 8.91 3.30 -7.96
N GLU A 30 9.27 4.22 -8.86
CA GLU A 30 9.22 4.00 -10.31
C GLU A 30 10.24 2.98 -10.81
N GLU A 31 11.34 2.75 -10.08
CA GLU A 31 12.36 1.75 -10.44
C GLU A 31 11.88 0.33 -10.18
N THR A 32 11.20 0.11 -9.05
CA THR A 32 10.71 -1.22 -8.63
C THR A 32 9.24 -1.46 -8.96
N GLY A 33 8.48 -0.40 -9.26
CA GLY A 33 7.02 -0.43 -9.41
C GLY A 33 6.28 -0.72 -8.11
N GLN A 34 6.96 -0.65 -6.95
CA GLN A 34 6.39 -0.97 -5.65
C GLN A 34 5.97 0.28 -4.90
N ILE A 35 5.00 0.13 -4.00
CA ILE A 35 4.55 1.23 -3.14
C ILE A 35 5.37 1.24 -1.86
N GLU A 36 5.85 2.43 -1.51
CA GLU A 36 6.57 2.70 -0.29
C GLU A 36 5.74 3.63 0.61
N CYS A 37 5.64 3.27 1.89
CA CYS A 37 4.99 4.07 2.92
C CYS A 37 6.05 4.80 3.76
N TYR A 38 5.83 6.07 4.03
CA TYR A 38 6.59 6.79 5.04
C TYR A 38 6.12 6.38 6.44
N MET A 39 6.98 5.68 7.16
CA MET A 39 6.73 5.18 8.52
C MET A 39 7.34 6.07 9.62
N GLY A 40 7.60 7.35 9.30
CA GLY A 40 8.16 8.33 10.23
C GLY A 40 9.69 8.47 10.15
N PRO A 41 10.27 9.49 10.80
CA PRO A 41 11.67 9.90 10.60
C PRO A 41 12.69 8.86 11.05
N LYS A 42 12.31 7.96 11.96
CA LYS A 42 13.17 6.87 12.42
C LYS A 42 13.30 5.73 11.39
N TYR A 43 12.25 5.49 10.60
CA TYR A 43 12.16 4.33 9.71
C TYR A 43 12.21 4.70 8.23
N GLY A 44 11.90 5.95 7.89
CA GLY A 44 11.88 6.46 6.53
C GLY A 44 10.77 5.83 5.70
N TYR A 45 11.02 5.76 4.39
CA TYR A 45 10.19 5.02 3.45
C TYR A 45 10.48 3.53 3.53
N ARG A 46 9.42 2.72 3.57
CA ARG A 46 9.47 1.27 3.56
C ARG A 46 8.53 0.72 2.51
N THR A 47 9.02 -0.22 1.72
CA THR A 47 8.20 -1.00 0.79
C THR A 47 7.12 -1.75 1.56
N ILE A 48 5.88 -1.62 1.12
CA ILE A 48 4.77 -2.37 1.73
C ILE A 48 4.78 -3.79 1.15
N GLU A 49 5.20 -4.76 1.96
CA GLU A 49 5.19 -6.17 1.56
C GLU A 49 3.77 -6.76 1.47
N LYS A 50 2.84 -6.24 2.28
CA LYS A 50 1.46 -6.72 2.37
C LYS A 50 0.47 -5.57 2.30
N ILE A 51 -0.28 -5.51 1.21
CA ILE A 51 -1.35 -4.53 1.05
C ILE A 51 -2.67 -5.27 1.24
N VAL A 52 -3.48 -4.81 2.19
CA VAL A 52 -4.75 -5.42 2.57
C VAL A 52 -5.86 -4.42 2.26
N CYS A 53 -6.94 -4.86 1.60
CA CYS A 53 -8.09 -3.99 1.34
C CYS A 53 -8.87 -3.71 2.62
N LEU A 54 -9.62 -2.60 2.65
CA LEU A 54 -10.45 -2.21 3.80
C LEU A 54 -11.37 -3.36 4.25
N ASP A 55 -12.03 -4.06 3.32
CA ASP A 55 -12.91 -5.19 3.66
C ASP A 55 -12.21 -6.34 4.39
N CYS A 56 -10.91 -6.53 4.15
CA CYS A 56 -10.11 -7.55 4.82
C CYS A 56 -9.50 -7.01 6.12
N GLN A 57 -9.21 -5.72 6.18
CA GLN A 57 -8.74 -5.04 7.38
C GLN A 57 -9.81 -4.95 8.46
N GLU A 58 -11.09 -4.72 8.09
CA GLU A 58 -12.22 -4.68 9.03
C GLU A 58 -12.63 -6.07 9.56
N LYS A 59 -12.08 -7.15 8.99
CA LYS A 59 -12.33 -8.53 9.42
C LYS A 59 -11.29 -9.06 10.43
N GLU A 60 -10.25 -8.30 10.70
CA GLU A 60 -9.30 -8.55 11.81
C GLU A 60 -9.75 -7.82 13.09
#